data_AF-A0ABD0WN39-F1
#
_entry.id   AF-A0ABD0WN39-F1
#
_cell.length_a   1.000
_cell.length_b   1.000
_cell.length_c   1.000
_cell.angle_alpha   90.00
_cell.angle_beta   90.00
_cell.angle_gamma   90.00
#
_symmetry.space_group_name_H-M   'P 1'
#
loop_
_entity.id
_entity.type
_entity.pdbx_description
1 polymer ?
#
loop_
_entity_poly.entity_id
_entity_poly.type
_entity_poly.pdbx_seq_one_letter_code
_entity_poly.pdbx_strand_id
1 'polypeptide(L)'
;MTTESGAESEPKQQQGKGGKETKGKSAEHFPTTAGHSTPTKNNQFEEDLSSTRSSNSRLSIKSPLRGVKKLKNMLCKVSLLDGSDYTLTVDKRARGQVLFTKVCEHLDLLENDYFGMTYRDVENQKNWLDPSKELKRQIRSGPWNFSFNVKFYPPDPAQLSEDITRYYLCLQLRDDVVSGRLPCSFATHAVLGSYTVQSELGDYDPEETEYNSDLRFAPNQTKDLEEKIMELHKTYRGMTPAQAEMHFLENAKKLSMYGVDLHHAKDSEGVEIMLGASI
;
A
#
# COMPACT_ATOMS: atom_id res chain seq x y z
N MET A 1 -62.01 -16.78 13.28
CA MET A 1 -62.37 -18.20 13.44
C MET A 1 -61.16 -19.03 13.06
N THR A 2 -60.56 -19.66 14.08
CA THR A 2 -59.94 -21.01 14.10
C THR A 2 -58.89 -21.38 13.05
N THR A 3 -57.71 -21.94 13.32
CA THR A 3 -56.96 -22.39 14.52
C THR A 3 -55.62 -22.96 14.00
N GLU A 4 -54.52 -22.77 14.76
CA GLU A 4 -53.43 -23.72 15.13
C GLU A 4 -52.68 -24.51 14.02
N SER A 5 -51.41 -24.93 14.09
CA SER A 5 -50.36 -25.18 15.11
C SER A 5 -49.04 -25.32 14.30
N GLY A 6 -47.81 -24.95 14.69
CA GLY A 6 -47.08 -25.25 15.92
C GLY A 6 -46.17 -26.49 15.74
N ALA A 7 -44.84 -26.30 15.74
CA ALA A 7 -43.83 -27.25 16.28
C ALA A 7 -42.38 -26.72 16.12
N GLU A 8 -41.78 -26.35 17.26
CA GLU A 8 -40.33 -26.30 17.50
C GLU A 8 -39.76 -27.71 17.66
N SER A 9 -38.47 -27.92 17.32
CA SER A 9 -37.60 -28.89 18.02
C SER A 9 -36.13 -28.78 17.59
N GLU A 10 -35.31 -28.11 18.41
CA GLU A 10 -33.99 -28.62 18.85
C GLU A 10 -34.23 -29.41 20.17
N PRO A 11 -33.28 -30.20 20.78
CA PRO A 11 -31.81 -30.15 20.68
C PRO A 11 -31.10 -31.54 20.71
N LYS A 12 -29.75 -31.56 20.67
CA LYS A 12 -28.92 -32.30 21.66
C LYS A 12 -27.41 -32.10 21.51
N GLN A 13 -26.81 -31.72 22.64
CA GLN A 13 -25.40 -31.82 23.00
C GLN A 13 -24.88 -33.27 22.95
N GLN A 14 -23.59 -33.42 22.67
CA GLN A 14 -22.77 -34.47 23.28
C GLN A 14 -21.46 -33.87 23.79
N GLN A 15 -21.18 -34.18 25.06
CA GLN A 15 -20.03 -33.81 25.86
C GLN A 15 -19.32 -35.11 26.25
N GLY A 16 -17.98 -35.15 26.25
CA GLY A 16 -17.26 -36.31 26.80
C GLY A 16 -15.72 -36.24 26.74
N LYS A 17 -15.12 -35.80 27.86
CA LYS A 17 -13.89 -36.27 28.58
C LYS A 17 -12.71 -36.76 27.73
N GLY A 18 -11.45 -36.32 27.89
CA GLY A 18 -10.69 -35.93 29.07
C GLY A 18 -9.45 -36.85 29.21
N GLY A 19 -8.24 -36.31 29.41
CA GLY A 19 -7.09 -37.14 29.84
C GLY A 19 -5.67 -36.69 29.44
N LYS A 20 -5.01 -36.05 30.42
CA LYS A 20 -3.62 -36.23 30.91
C LYS A 20 -2.36 -35.95 30.06
N GLU A 21 -1.44 -35.29 30.77
CA GLU A 21 -0.05 -34.91 30.51
C GLU A 21 0.86 -36.07 30.07
N THR A 22 1.93 -35.75 29.32
CA THR A 22 3.28 -36.27 29.62
C THR A 22 4.38 -35.39 29.01
N LYS A 23 5.28 -34.92 29.88
CA LYS A 23 6.62 -34.44 29.54
C LYS A 23 7.50 -35.63 29.13
N GLY A 24 8.35 -35.45 28.12
CA GLY A 24 9.45 -36.35 27.80
C GLY A 24 10.67 -35.56 27.34
N LYS A 25 11.62 -35.34 28.26
CA LYS A 25 13.03 -35.03 27.94
C LYS A 25 13.71 -36.31 27.46
N SER A 26 14.65 -36.21 26.53
CA SER A 26 15.83 -37.07 26.51
C SER A 26 16.98 -36.33 25.84
N ALA A 27 18.06 -36.19 26.61
CA ALA A 27 19.40 -35.84 26.17
C ALA A 27 20.26 -37.13 26.15
N GLU A 28 21.53 -36.98 25.77
CA GLU A 28 22.63 -37.96 25.73
C GLU A 28 22.78 -38.67 24.37
N HIS A 29 23.97 -38.88 23.78
CA HIS A 29 25.34 -38.85 24.30
C HIS A 29 26.35 -38.69 23.12
N PHE A 30 27.53 -38.12 23.39
CA PHE A 30 28.75 -38.12 22.54
C PHE A 30 29.43 -39.52 22.54
N PRO A 31 30.38 -39.81 21.63
CA PRO A 31 31.82 -39.65 21.93
C PRO A 31 32.62 -39.05 20.74
N THR A 32 33.53 -38.08 20.90
CA THR A 32 34.95 -38.11 21.32
C THR A 32 35.89 -39.07 20.57
N THR A 33 36.87 -38.51 19.84
CA THR A 33 38.34 -38.78 19.84
C THR A 33 38.95 -38.06 18.62
N ALA A 34 39.75 -36.99 18.75
CA ALA A 34 41.17 -36.91 19.12
C ALA A 34 42.16 -37.22 17.97
N GLY A 35 43.13 -36.32 17.74
CA GLY A 35 44.38 -36.60 16.99
C GLY A 35 44.74 -35.55 15.92
N HIS A 36 45.38 -34.42 16.25
CA HIS A 36 46.84 -34.16 16.33
C HIS A 36 47.59 -33.87 15.00
N SER A 37 48.40 -32.80 15.06
CA SER A 37 49.71 -32.61 14.40
C SER A 37 49.81 -31.74 13.13
N THR A 38 50.34 -30.53 13.32
CA THR A 38 51.26 -29.79 12.43
C THR A 38 52.64 -30.48 12.43
N PRO A 39 53.54 -30.30 11.43
CA PRO A 39 54.49 -29.16 11.51
C PRO A 39 55.15 -28.64 10.18
N THR A 40 55.76 -27.43 10.29
CA THR A 40 57.03 -26.90 9.68
C THR A 40 57.24 -26.84 8.14
N LYS A 41 57.47 -25.68 7.50
CA LYS A 41 58.67 -24.77 7.38
C LYS A 41 59.74 -25.18 6.34
N ASN A 42 60.01 -24.29 5.35
CA ASN A 42 61.30 -23.95 4.69
C ASN A 42 61.03 -22.78 3.68
N ASN A 43 61.60 -21.55 3.74
CA ASN A 43 62.96 -21.06 3.39
C ASN A 43 63.45 -21.51 1.98
N GLN A 44 63.99 -20.72 1.03
CA GLN A 44 64.66 -19.40 0.95
C GLN A 44 64.80 -18.94 -0.54
N PHE A 45 64.92 -17.61 -0.77
CA PHE A 45 65.75 -16.78 -1.73
C PHE A 45 66.18 -17.33 -3.13
N GLU A 46 66.29 -16.56 -4.23
CA GLU A 46 67.04 -15.30 -4.56
C GLU A 46 66.29 -14.46 -5.64
N GLU A 47 66.12 -13.13 -5.54
CA GLU A 47 67.00 -11.99 -5.93
C GLU A 47 67.53 -11.96 -7.38
N ASP A 48 67.07 -10.99 -8.19
CA ASP A 48 67.98 -10.15 -8.99
C ASP A 48 67.38 -8.76 -9.34
N LEU A 49 68.28 -7.81 -9.49
CA LEU A 49 68.21 -6.36 -9.33
C LEU A 49 67.59 -5.55 -10.51
N SER A 50 66.96 -4.41 -10.19
CA SER A 50 67.48 -3.06 -10.55
C SER A 50 66.49 -1.89 -10.28
N SER A 51 66.87 -1.05 -9.30
CA SER A 51 66.82 0.43 -9.23
C SER A 51 65.79 1.23 -10.07
N THR A 52 65.03 2.15 -9.46
CA THR A 52 65.52 3.53 -9.21
C THR A 52 64.72 4.28 -8.13
N ARG A 53 65.47 5.13 -7.41
CA ARG A 53 65.11 5.96 -6.25
C ARG A 53 63.98 6.97 -6.53
N SER A 54 63.17 7.24 -5.50
CA SER A 54 62.90 8.59 -5.00
C SER A 54 62.22 8.55 -3.63
N SER A 55 63.00 8.79 -2.57
CA SER A 55 62.53 9.00 -1.21
C SER A 55 62.01 10.42 -1.04
N ASN A 56 60.79 10.57 -0.52
CA ASN A 56 60.42 11.73 0.29
C ASN A 56 59.41 11.30 1.36
N SER A 57 59.89 11.21 2.59
CA SER A 57 59.11 10.98 3.80
C SER A 57 58.32 12.24 4.16
N ARG A 58 56.99 12.13 4.30
CA ARG A 58 56.19 13.04 5.12
C ARG A 58 55.20 12.27 5.96
N LEU A 59 55.33 12.50 7.26
CA LEU A 59 54.55 12.03 8.39
C LEU A 59 53.05 12.18 8.13
N SER A 60 52.29 11.09 8.20
CA SER A 60 50.82 11.15 8.21
C SER A 60 50.33 11.52 9.61
N ILE A 61 50.20 12.83 9.84
CA ILE A 61 49.41 13.35 10.95
C ILE A 61 47.95 12.97 10.66
N LYS A 62 47.45 11.91 11.30
CA LYS A 62 46.02 11.58 11.33
C LYS A 62 45.29 12.68 12.11
N SER A 63 44.67 13.61 11.41
CA SER A 63 43.74 14.57 12.01
C SER A 63 42.41 13.87 12.36
N PRO A 64 41.89 13.99 13.59
CA PRO A 64 40.62 13.39 13.99
C PRO A 64 39.47 14.34 13.65
N LEU A 65 39.28 14.63 12.36
CA LEU A 65 38.01 15.17 11.90
C LEU A 65 37.24 14.00 11.30
N ARG A 66 36.41 13.37 12.14
CA ARG A 66 35.31 12.52 11.66
C ARG A 66 34.57 13.34 10.61
N GLY A 67 34.79 13.00 9.34
CA GLY A 67 34.08 13.64 8.24
C GLY A 67 32.59 13.49 8.51
N VAL A 68 31.93 14.62 8.78
CA VAL A 68 30.47 14.70 8.74
C VAL A 68 30.11 14.31 7.32
N LYS A 69 29.69 13.04 7.12
CA LYS A 69 29.29 12.55 5.80
C LYS A 69 28.18 13.48 5.34
N LYS A 70 28.46 14.29 4.31
CA LYS A 70 27.51 15.22 3.71
C LYS A 70 26.21 14.44 3.45
N LEU A 71 25.13 14.84 4.11
CA LEU A 71 23.80 14.27 3.94
C LEU A 71 23.46 14.43 2.45
N LYS A 72 23.34 13.31 1.75
CA LYS A 72 22.99 13.31 0.32
C LYS A 72 21.48 13.39 0.27
N ASN A 73 20.93 14.51 -0.19
CA ASN A 73 19.50 14.61 -0.42
C ASN A 73 19.11 13.88 -1.72
N MET A 74 17.92 13.29 -1.70
CA MET A 74 17.31 12.63 -2.85
C MET A 74 16.04 13.38 -3.21
N LEU A 75 15.84 13.61 -4.51
CA LEU A 75 14.60 14.14 -5.05
C LEU A 75 13.58 13.00 -5.08
N CYS A 76 12.45 13.18 -4.41
CA CYS A 76 11.33 12.27 -4.38
C CYS A 76 10.20 12.84 -5.22
N LYS A 77 9.57 12.00 -6.04
CA LYS A 77 8.33 12.30 -6.75
C LYS A 77 7.23 11.42 -6.17
N VAL A 78 6.14 12.01 -5.70
CA VAL A 78 5.00 11.30 -5.12
C VAL A 78 3.78 11.59 -5.98
N SER A 79 3.23 10.57 -6.63
CA SER A 79 1.93 10.70 -7.30
C SER A 79 0.82 10.61 -6.26
N LEU A 80 -0.02 11.65 -6.20
CA LEU A 80 -1.11 11.81 -5.26
C LEU A 80 -2.40 11.20 -5.82
N LEU A 81 -3.43 11.10 -4.96
CA LEU A 81 -4.70 10.47 -5.30
C LEU A 81 -5.56 11.30 -6.27
N ASP A 82 -5.33 12.60 -6.35
CA ASP A 82 -5.98 13.52 -7.30
C ASP A 82 -5.30 13.51 -8.70
N GLY A 83 -4.29 12.66 -8.88
CA GLY A 83 -3.50 12.55 -10.12
C GLY A 83 -2.36 13.57 -10.23
N SER A 84 -2.23 14.49 -9.27
CA SER A 84 -1.13 15.45 -9.25
C SER A 84 0.18 14.79 -8.75
N ASP A 85 1.31 15.44 -9.05
CA ASP A 85 2.63 14.99 -8.60
C ASP A 85 3.22 15.98 -7.59
N TYR A 86 3.49 15.50 -6.37
CA TYR A 86 4.20 16.26 -5.35
C TYR A 86 5.69 15.91 -5.34
N THR A 87 6.54 16.92 -5.55
CA THR A 87 8.00 16.75 -5.59
C THR A 87 8.66 17.41 -4.39
N LEU A 88 9.51 16.66 -3.69
CA LEU A 88 10.19 17.12 -2.48
C LEU A 88 11.58 16.49 -2.33
N THR A 89 12.41 17.07 -1.45
CA THR A 89 13.71 16.49 -1.11
C THR A 89 13.72 15.92 0.31
N VAL A 90 14.36 14.76 0.45
CA VAL A 90 14.57 14.09 1.74
C VAL A 90 16.00 13.59 1.83
N ASP A 91 16.52 13.47 3.05
CA ASP A 91 17.84 12.87 3.26
C ASP A 91 17.84 11.41 2.78
N LYS A 92 18.91 10.97 2.12
CA LYS A 92 19.03 9.59 1.59
C LYS A 92 18.90 8.51 2.67
N ARG A 93 19.19 8.81 3.93
CA ARG A 93 19.08 7.90 5.08
C ARG A 93 17.84 8.16 5.92
N ALA A 94 16.95 9.06 5.50
CA ALA A 94 15.67 9.25 6.16
C ALA A 94 14.87 7.94 6.17
N ARG A 95 14.09 7.75 7.24
CA ARG A 95 13.11 6.67 7.35
C ARG A 95 11.90 6.96 6.47
N GLY A 96 11.16 5.93 6.08
CA GLY A 96 9.92 6.07 5.32
C GLY A 96 8.93 7.03 5.98
N GLN A 97 8.85 7.02 7.31
CA GLN A 97 7.99 7.93 8.08
C GLN A 97 8.23 9.40 7.76
N VAL A 98 9.48 9.82 7.52
CA VAL A 98 9.79 11.23 7.24
C VAL A 98 9.17 11.69 5.92
N LEU A 99 9.17 10.82 4.91
CA LEU A 99 8.55 11.12 3.63
C LEU A 99 7.02 11.15 3.79
N PHE A 100 6.45 10.14 4.46
CA PHE A 100 5.01 10.04 4.68
C PHE A 100 4.45 11.23 5.46
N THR A 101 5.10 11.63 6.56
CA THR A 101 4.69 12.79 7.35
C THR A 101 4.69 14.08 6.51
N LYS A 102 5.73 14.32 5.69
CA LYS A 102 5.76 15.49 4.80
C LYS A 102 4.63 15.49 3.76
N VAL A 103 4.24 14.32 3.27
CA VAL A 103 3.11 14.18 2.35
C VAL A 103 1.80 14.49 3.09
N CYS A 104 1.59 13.92 4.28
CA CYS A 104 0.39 14.21 5.08
C CYS A 104 0.28 15.69 5.46
N GLU A 105 1.39 16.33 5.84
CA GLU A 105 1.47 17.77 6.10
C GLU A 105 1.14 18.60 4.84
N HIS A 106 1.58 18.16 3.65
CA HIS A 106 1.26 18.84 2.39
C HIS A 106 -0.23 18.75 2.04
N LEU A 107 -0.87 17.63 2.40
CA LEU A 107 -2.29 17.35 2.15
C LEU A 107 -3.20 17.84 3.30
N ASP A 108 -2.65 18.44 4.36
CA ASP A 108 -3.39 18.82 5.58
C ASP A 108 -4.21 17.65 6.19
N LEU A 109 -3.63 16.44 6.18
CA LEU A 109 -4.32 15.21 6.59
C LEU A 109 -3.95 14.79 8.01
N LEU A 110 -4.89 14.95 8.96
CA LEU A 110 -4.67 14.54 10.36
C LEU A 110 -4.97 13.05 10.57
N GLU A 111 -6.05 12.52 10.01
CA GLU A 111 -6.43 11.10 10.07
C GLU A 111 -5.61 10.22 9.11
N ASN A 112 -4.29 10.25 9.22
CA ASN A 112 -3.38 9.60 8.28
C ASN A 112 -3.18 8.08 8.51
N ASP A 113 -3.74 7.49 9.56
CA ASP A 113 -3.58 6.05 9.89
C ASP A 113 -4.14 5.11 8.80
N TYR A 114 -5.05 5.59 7.95
CA TYR A 114 -5.63 4.82 6.85
C TYR A 114 -4.75 4.74 5.60
N PHE A 115 -3.72 5.58 5.53
CA PHE A 115 -2.95 5.80 4.30
C PHE A 115 -1.54 5.24 4.41
N GLY A 116 -0.91 5.13 3.25
CA GLY A 116 0.49 4.75 3.15
C GLY A 116 1.10 5.19 1.84
N MET A 117 2.38 4.89 1.69
CA MET A 117 3.10 5.10 0.44
C MET A 117 3.44 3.77 -0.17
N THR A 118 3.37 3.70 -1.49
CA THR A 118 3.90 2.57 -2.26
C THR A 118 5.01 3.01 -3.19
N TYR A 119 5.85 2.05 -3.57
CA TYR A 119 6.88 2.21 -4.60
C TYR A 119 6.89 0.97 -5.49
N ARG A 120 7.51 1.09 -6.67
CA ARG A 120 7.75 -0.06 -7.55
C ARG A 120 9.19 -0.53 -7.38
N ASP A 121 9.37 -1.83 -7.18
CA ASP A 121 10.71 -2.42 -7.11
C ASP A 121 11.29 -2.67 -8.51
N VAL A 122 12.45 -3.33 -8.55
CA VAL A 122 13.16 -3.64 -9.80
C VAL A 122 12.41 -4.62 -10.71
N GLU A 123 11.44 -5.36 -10.18
CA GLU A 123 10.55 -6.28 -10.90
C GLU A 123 9.19 -5.62 -11.22
N ASN A 124 9.11 -4.29 -11.06
CA ASN A 124 7.92 -3.47 -11.26
C ASN A 124 6.73 -3.81 -10.33
N GLN A 125 6.99 -4.55 -9.24
CA GLN A 125 5.97 -4.94 -8.27
C GLN A 125 5.67 -3.78 -7.32
N LYS A 126 4.38 -3.55 -7.04
CA LYS A 126 3.93 -2.53 -6.09
C LYS A 126 4.21 -3.03 -4.67
N ASN A 127 5.00 -2.27 -3.92
CA ASN A 127 5.38 -2.58 -2.55
C ASN A 127 4.99 -1.45 -1.61
N TRP A 128 4.47 -1.79 -0.44
CA TRP A 128 4.25 -0.83 0.63
C TRP A 128 5.58 -0.36 1.23
N LEU A 129 5.70 0.95 1.43
CA LEU A 129 6.83 1.55 2.13
C LEU A 129 6.70 1.27 3.62
N ASP A 130 7.72 0.68 4.22
CA ASP A 130 7.82 0.50 5.66
C ASP A 130 8.28 1.82 6.31
N PRO A 131 7.45 2.46 7.16
CA PRO A 131 7.77 3.74 7.78
C PRO A 131 8.98 3.66 8.72
N SER A 132 9.27 2.48 9.29
CA SER A 132 10.35 2.28 10.25
C SER A 132 11.73 2.13 9.61
N LYS A 133 11.79 1.80 8.31
CA LYS A 133 13.03 1.49 7.58
C LYS A 133 13.55 2.70 6.78
N GLU A 134 14.87 2.77 6.61
CA GLU A 134 15.53 3.79 5.77
C GLU A 134 15.10 3.64 4.29
N LEU A 135 14.75 4.75 3.63
CA LEU A 135 14.30 4.78 2.24
C LEU A 135 15.30 4.09 1.29
N LYS A 136 16.60 4.40 1.39
CA LYS A 136 17.64 3.79 0.55
C LYS A 136 17.71 2.26 0.64
N ARG A 137 17.26 1.66 1.75
CA ARG A 137 17.30 0.19 1.94
C ARG A 137 16.12 -0.49 1.24
N GLN A 138 15.01 0.23 1.06
CA GLN A 138 13.78 -0.27 0.46
C GLN A 138 13.81 -0.11 -1.06
N ILE A 139 14.15 1.09 -1.54
CA ILE A 139 14.20 1.38 -2.99
C ILE A 139 15.39 0.68 -3.67
N ARG A 140 16.50 0.49 -2.95
CA ARG A 140 17.78 -0.12 -3.41
C ARG A 140 18.46 0.67 -4.54
N SER A 141 17.81 0.80 -5.70
CA SER A 141 18.30 1.46 -6.91
C SER A 141 17.14 2.07 -7.72
N GLY A 142 17.43 3.07 -8.55
CA GLY A 142 16.44 3.70 -9.42
C GLY A 142 15.91 5.04 -8.90
N PRO A 143 14.94 5.65 -9.62
CA PRO A 143 14.32 6.91 -9.22
C PRO A 143 13.49 6.73 -7.96
N TRP A 144 13.42 7.79 -7.14
CA TRP A 144 12.64 7.79 -5.90
C TRP A 144 11.22 8.25 -6.21
N ASN A 145 10.49 7.37 -6.89
CA ASN A 145 9.08 7.57 -7.26
C ASN A 145 8.19 6.76 -6.32
N PHE A 146 7.16 7.41 -5.80
CA PHE A 146 6.21 6.83 -4.86
C PHE A 146 4.78 7.17 -5.26
N SER A 147 3.82 6.46 -4.70
CA SER A 147 2.40 6.78 -4.79
C SER A 147 1.79 6.83 -3.40
N PHE A 148 0.96 7.83 -3.13
CA PHE A 148 0.15 7.91 -1.92
C PHE A 148 -1.14 7.13 -2.14
N ASN A 149 -1.50 6.23 -1.22
CA ASN A 149 -2.63 5.32 -1.36
C ASN A 149 -3.34 5.08 -0.03
N VAL A 150 -4.61 4.67 -0.09
CA VAL A 150 -5.28 4.07 1.07
C VAL A 150 -4.71 2.67 1.28
N LYS A 151 -4.27 2.39 2.50
CA LYS A 151 -3.76 1.09 2.93
C LYS A 151 -4.82 0.31 3.71
N PHE A 152 -5.67 1.02 4.43
CA PHE A 152 -6.66 0.47 5.34
C PHE A 152 -8.00 1.15 5.09
N TYR A 153 -8.94 0.41 4.52
CA TYR A 153 -10.25 0.95 4.13
C TYR A 153 -11.20 0.86 5.32
N PRO A 154 -11.72 1.98 5.85
CA PRO A 154 -12.59 1.94 7.02
C PRO A 154 -13.91 1.23 6.68
N PRO A 155 -14.38 0.27 7.49
CA PRO A 155 -15.64 -0.42 7.23
C PRO A 155 -16.85 0.52 7.28
N ASP A 156 -16.74 1.63 8.02
CA ASP A 156 -17.75 2.68 8.08
C ASP A 156 -17.14 4.07 7.85
N PRO A 157 -17.02 4.53 6.58
CA PRO A 157 -16.42 5.83 6.25
C PRO A 157 -17.13 7.05 6.84
N ALA A 158 -18.40 6.90 7.24
CA ALA A 158 -19.18 7.95 7.91
C ALA A 158 -18.62 8.28 9.31
N GLN A 159 -17.82 7.40 9.91
CA GLN A 159 -17.19 7.62 11.22
C GLN A 159 -15.86 8.39 11.15
N LEU A 160 -15.34 8.64 9.94
CA LEU A 160 -14.18 9.52 9.79
C LEU A 160 -14.53 10.92 10.33
N SER A 161 -13.58 11.58 10.95
CA SER A 161 -13.81 12.89 11.58
C SER A 161 -13.78 14.00 10.54
N GLU A 162 -12.89 13.89 9.54
CA GLU A 162 -12.62 14.97 8.59
C GLU A 162 -13.18 14.68 7.19
N ASP A 163 -13.75 15.71 6.56
CA ASP A 163 -14.22 15.62 5.17
C ASP A 163 -13.07 15.34 4.20
N ILE A 164 -11.88 15.89 4.47
CA ILE A 164 -10.70 15.67 3.63
C ILE A 164 -10.27 14.18 3.59
N THR A 165 -10.44 13.46 4.70
CA THR A 165 -10.15 12.02 4.79
C THR A 165 -11.12 11.23 3.90
N ARG A 166 -12.40 11.58 3.94
CA ARG A 166 -13.44 11.00 3.07
C ARG A 166 -13.17 11.30 1.60
N TYR A 167 -12.79 12.53 1.29
CA TYR A 167 -12.45 12.95 -0.06
C TYR A 167 -11.31 12.09 -0.65
N TYR A 168 -10.19 11.92 0.08
CA TYR A 168 -9.10 11.06 -0.39
C TYR A 168 -9.51 9.59 -0.51
N LEU A 169 -10.39 9.10 0.36
CA LEU A 169 -10.96 7.76 0.22
C LEU A 169 -11.80 7.62 -1.05
N CYS A 170 -12.62 8.61 -1.39
CA CYS A 170 -13.37 8.66 -2.66
C CYS A 170 -12.43 8.61 -3.86
N LEU A 171 -11.35 9.39 -3.86
CA LEU A 171 -10.36 9.39 -4.94
C LEU A 171 -9.70 8.03 -5.14
N GLN A 172 -9.30 7.36 -4.06
CA GLN A 172 -8.74 6.01 -4.15
C GLN A 172 -9.76 5.00 -4.70
N LEU A 173 -11.00 5.05 -4.22
CA LEU A 173 -12.06 4.13 -4.69
C LEU A 173 -12.44 4.38 -6.15
N ARG A 174 -12.39 5.63 -6.62
CA ARG A 174 -12.56 5.94 -8.05
C ARG A 174 -11.47 5.27 -8.89
N ASP A 175 -10.20 5.37 -8.48
CA ASP A 175 -9.11 4.65 -9.13
C ASP A 175 -9.32 3.12 -9.09
N ASP A 176 -9.79 2.60 -7.96
CA ASP A 176 -10.05 1.16 -7.81
C ASP A 176 -11.19 0.68 -8.73
N VAL A 177 -12.26 1.48 -8.89
CA VAL A 177 -13.35 1.20 -9.82
C VAL A 177 -12.85 1.25 -11.27
N VAL A 178 -12.15 2.32 -11.66
CA VAL A 178 -11.67 2.52 -13.05
C VAL A 178 -10.61 1.49 -13.44
N SER A 179 -9.74 1.09 -12.51
CA SER A 179 -8.74 0.05 -12.74
C SER A 179 -9.31 -1.37 -12.72
N GLY A 180 -10.56 -1.53 -12.26
CA GLY A 180 -11.23 -2.82 -12.11
C GLY A 180 -10.82 -3.59 -10.85
N ARG A 181 -10.02 -3.00 -9.96
CA ARG A 181 -9.71 -3.56 -8.63
C ARG A 181 -10.97 -3.71 -7.77
N LEU A 182 -11.92 -2.80 -7.93
CA LEU A 182 -13.24 -2.83 -7.30
C LEU A 182 -14.32 -3.10 -8.37
N PRO A 183 -14.65 -4.37 -8.63
CA PRO A 183 -15.64 -4.73 -9.64
C PRO A 183 -17.03 -4.18 -9.29
N CYS A 184 -17.67 -3.56 -10.27
CA CYS A 184 -19.00 -2.96 -10.13
C CYS A 184 -19.93 -3.44 -11.23
N SER A 185 -21.23 -3.55 -10.91
CA SER A 185 -22.27 -3.73 -11.92
C SER A 185 -22.43 -2.46 -12.76
N PHE A 186 -23.10 -2.54 -13.91
CA PHE A 186 -23.44 -1.35 -14.71
C PHE A 186 -24.19 -0.29 -13.88
N ALA A 187 -25.22 -0.72 -13.13
CA ALA A 187 -26.01 0.17 -12.29
C ALA A 187 -25.15 0.83 -11.20
N THR A 188 -24.23 0.07 -10.60
CA THR A 188 -23.30 0.59 -9.59
C THR A 188 -22.35 1.62 -10.20
N HIS A 189 -21.74 1.34 -11.36
CA HIS A 189 -20.91 2.33 -12.06
C HIS A 189 -21.68 3.62 -12.34
N ALA A 190 -22.94 3.52 -12.78
CA ALA A 190 -23.76 4.69 -13.04
C ALA A 190 -24.03 5.52 -11.78
N VAL A 191 -24.37 4.87 -10.67
CA VAL A 191 -24.62 5.53 -9.38
C VAL A 191 -23.33 6.20 -8.85
N LEU A 192 -22.24 5.46 -8.77
CA LEU A 192 -20.95 6.00 -8.28
C LEU A 192 -20.42 7.11 -9.20
N GLY A 193 -20.55 6.94 -10.52
CA GLY A 193 -20.19 7.96 -11.49
C GLY A 193 -21.02 9.22 -11.35
N SER A 194 -22.33 9.11 -11.11
CA SER A 194 -23.21 10.28 -10.92
C SER A 194 -22.88 11.09 -9.67
N TYR A 195 -22.51 10.44 -8.56
CA TYR A 195 -22.01 11.17 -7.39
C TYR A 195 -20.64 11.80 -7.63
N THR A 196 -19.77 11.13 -8.41
CA THR A 196 -18.48 11.71 -8.81
C THR A 196 -18.67 12.98 -9.64
N VAL A 197 -19.61 12.97 -10.59
CA VAL A 197 -19.91 14.17 -11.38
C VAL A 197 -20.47 15.28 -10.48
N GLN A 198 -21.40 14.97 -9.58
CA GLN A 198 -21.96 15.97 -8.66
C GLN A 198 -20.88 16.59 -7.75
N SER A 199 -19.92 15.80 -7.26
CA SER A 199 -18.84 16.34 -6.41
C SER A 199 -17.85 17.21 -7.19
N GLU A 200 -17.56 16.88 -8.45
CA GLU A 200 -16.55 17.58 -9.27
C GLU A 200 -17.12 18.79 -10.01
N LEU A 201 -18.33 18.66 -10.57
CA LEU A 201 -18.94 19.68 -11.45
C LEU A 201 -20.04 20.48 -10.76
N GLY A 202 -20.57 20.00 -9.62
CA GLY A 202 -21.72 20.61 -8.96
C GLY A 202 -23.03 20.25 -9.64
N ASP A 203 -24.02 21.15 -9.62
CA ASP A 203 -25.34 20.92 -10.21
C ASP A 203 -25.28 20.80 -11.73
N TYR A 204 -26.10 19.92 -12.30
CA TYR A 204 -26.23 19.76 -13.75
C TYR A 204 -26.63 21.07 -14.46
N ASP A 205 -25.85 21.46 -15.48
CA ASP A 205 -26.13 22.56 -16.39
C ASP A 205 -26.49 22.03 -17.80
N PRO A 206 -27.71 22.27 -18.32
CA PRO A 206 -28.08 21.87 -19.67
C PRO A 206 -27.32 22.57 -20.80
N GLU A 207 -26.63 23.68 -20.53
CA GLU A 207 -25.86 24.44 -21.53
C GLU A 207 -24.42 23.95 -21.67
N GLU A 208 -23.96 23.05 -20.78
CA GLU A 208 -22.60 22.53 -20.78
C GLU A 208 -22.38 21.51 -21.92
N THR A 209 -21.49 21.87 -22.85
CA THR A 209 -21.22 21.06 -24.05
C THR A 209 -20.15 19.98 -23.84
N GLU A 210 -19.32 20.11 -22.80
CA GLU A 210 -18.22 19.21 -22.47
C GLU A 210 -18.51 18.42 -21.18
N TYR A 211 -19.78 18.06 -20.98
CA TYR A 211 -20.20 17.27 -19.84
C TYR A 211 -19.30 16.05 -19.66
N ASN A 212 -18.59 16.00 -18.53
CA ASN A 212 -17.75 14.89 -18.04
C ASN A 212 -16.61 14.36 -18.96
N SER A 213 -16.15 15.12 -19.95
CA SER A 213 -15.16 14.63 -20.95
C SER A 213 -13.84 14.09 -20.37
N ASP A 214 -13.43 14.60 -19.21
CA ASP A 214 -12.17 14.24 -18.55
C ASP A 214 -12.34 13.14 -17.48
N LEU A 215 -13.57 12.74 -17.16
CA LEU A 215 -13.86 11.79 -16.09
C LEU A 215 -13.97 10.35 -16.62
N ARG A 216 -13.36 9.43 -15.87
CA ARG A 216 -13.47 7.98 -16.09
C ARG A 216 -14.27 7.35 -14.95
N PHE A 217 -15.24 6.51 -15.30
CA PHE A 217 -16.17 5.91 -14.35
C PHE A 217 -16.11 4.38 -14.30
N ALA A 218 -15.53 3.74 -15.31
CA ALA A 218 -15.44 2.29 -15.42
C ALA A 218 -14.23 1.90 -16.30
N PRO A 219 -13.71 0.66 -16.18
CA PRO A 219 -12.62 0.17 -17.04
C PRO A 219 -12.97 0.18 -18.53
N ASN A 220 -14.24 -0.11 -18.85
CA ASN A 220 -14.78 -0.16 -20.21
C ASN A 220 -15.97 0.81 -20.32
N GLN A 221 -15.70 2.10 -20.23
CA GLN A 221 -16.73 3.15 -20.31
C GLN A 221 -17.44 3.15 -21.67
N THR A 222 -18.77 3.22 -21.65
CA THR A 222 -19.63 3.25 -22.83
C THR A 222 -20.53 4.49 -22.81
N LYS A 223 -21.06 4.89 -23.97
CA LYS A 223 -22.01 6.00 -24.07
C LYS A 223 -23.27 5.76 -23.25
N ASP A 224 -23.80 4.54 -23.24
CA ASP A 224 -24.97 4.17 -22.44
C ASP A 224 -24.72 4.41 -20.93
N LEU A 225 -23.49 4.18 -20.46
CA LEU A 225 -23.11 4.46 -19.08
C LEU A 225 -23.08 5.98 -18.82
N GLU A 226 -22.48 6.76 -19.73
CA GLU A 226 -22.42 8.23 -19.63
C GLU A 226 -23.81 8.85 -19.62
N GLU A 227 -24.70 8.40 -20.51
CA GLU A 227 -26.11 8.82 -20.54
C GLU A 227 -26.79 8.50 -19.21
N LYS A 228 -26.57 7.29 -18.66
CA LYS A 228 -27.19 6.91 -17.38
C LYS A 228 -26.67 7.74 -16.19
N ILE A 229 -25.38 8.04 -16.18
CA ILE A 229 -24.76 8.93 -15.21
C ILE A 229 -25.39 10.32 -15.28
N MET A 230 -25.57 10.85 -16.49
CA MET A 230 -26.19 12.16 -16.72
C MET A 230 -27.66 12.19 -16.27
N GLU A 231 -28.43 11.14 -16.54
CA GLU A 231 -29.81 11.03 -16.05
C GLU A 231 -29.91 11.11 -14.53
N LEU A 232 -28.99 10.43 -13.82
CA LEU A 232 -28.94 10.45 -12.35
C LEU A 232 -28.48 11.81 -11.83
N HIS A 233 -27.43 12.38 -12.42
CA HIS A 233 -26.87 13.67 -12.01
C HIS A 233 -27.90 14.80 -12.03
N LYS A 234 -28.78 14.84 -13.04
CA LYS A 234 -29.92 15.77 -13.14
C LYS A 234 -30.84 15.78 -11.92
N THR A 235 -30.86 14.69 -11.13
CA THR A 235 -31.73 14.55 -9.95
C THR A 235 -31.09 15.09 -8.66
N TYR A 236 -29.80 15.45 -8.66
CA TYR A 236 -29.04 15.81 -7.47
C TYR A 236 -28.94 17.32 -7.21
N ARG A 237 -29.80 18.12 -7.83
CA ARG A 237 -29.78 19.58 -7.69
C ARG A 237 -29.76 20.03 -6.23
N GLY A 238 -28.78 20.84 -5.87
CA GLY A 238 -28.56 21.37 -4.52
C GLY A 238 -27.78 20.42 -3.58
N MET A 239 -27.33 19.26 -4.07
CA MET A 239 -26.45 18.37 -3.32
C MET A 239 -25.03 18.93 -3.31
N THR A 240 -24.47 19.12 -2.11
CA THR A 240 -23.09 19.60 -1.95
C THR A 240 -22.07 18.50 -2.29
N PRO A 241 -20.81 18.83 -2.65
CA PRO A 241 -19.78 17.85 -2.90
C PRO A 241 -19.57 16.85 -1.76
N ALA A 242 -19.50 17.33 -0.51
CA ALA A 242 -19.36 16.47 0.68
C ALA A 242 -20.54 15.48 0.84
N GLN A 243 -21.77 15.88 0.49
CA GLN A 243 -22.91 14.97 0.50
C GLN A 243 -22.83 13.93 -0.61
N ALA A 244 -22.41 14.33 -1.82
CA ALA A 244 -22.21 13.41 -2.94
C ALA A 244 -21.12 12.38 -2.62
N GLU A 245 -20.00 12.82 -2.04
CA GLU A 245 -18.92 11.95 -1.56
C GLU A 245 -19.40 10.97 -0.48
N MET A 246 -20.20 11.45 0.49
CA MET A 246 -20.78 10.57 1.51
C MET A 246 -21.68 9.51 0.87
N HIS A 247 -22.54 9.89 -0.08
CA HIS A 247 -23.39 8.94 -0.79
C HIS A 247 -22.58 7.97 -1.65
N PHE A 248 -21.48 8.41 -2.27
CA PHE A 248 -20.55 7.55 -2.97
C PHE A 248 -20.00 6.47 -2.02
N LEU A 249 -19.47 6.87 -0.86
CA LEU A 249 -18.88 5.96 0.13
C LEU A 249 -19.91 4.97 0.69
N GLU A 250 -21.13 5.43 0.97
CA GLU A 250 -22.24 4.58 1.44
C GLU A 250 -22.67 3.50 0.43
N ASN A 251 -22.41 3.72 -0.86
CA ASN A 251 -22.64 2.72 -1.89
C ASN A 251 -21.41 1.84 -2.09
N ALA A 252 -20.21 2.42 -2.14
CA ALA A 252 -18.96 1.69 -2.35
C ALA A 252 -18.68 0.68 -1.23
N LYS A 253 -18.94 1.03 0.04
CA LYS A 253 -18.69 0.13 1.19
C LYS A 253 -19.52 -1.16 1.19
N LYS A 254 -20.58 -1.21 0.38
CA LYS A 254 -21.46 -2.39 0.24
C LYS A 254 -20.94 -3.40 -0.79
N LEU A 255 -19.90 -3.06 -1.54
CA LEU A 255 -19.34 -3.94 -2.57
C LEU A 255 -18.45 -5.01 -1.93
N SER A 256 -18.55 -6.24 -2.41
CA SER A 256 -17.86 -7.40 -1.82
C SER A 256 -16.33 -7.30 -1.85
N MET A 257 -15.80 -6.51 -2.78
CA MET A 257 -14.36 -6.29 -2.96
C MET A 257 -13.87 -4.96 -2.36
N TYR A 258 -14.74 -4.26 -1.61
CA TYR A 258 -14.37 -3.02 -0.94
C TYR A 258 -13.19 -3.25 0.01
N GLY A 259 -12.07 -2.56 -0.25
CA GLY A 259 -10.87 -2.64 0.58
C GLY A 259 -10.14 -3.98 0.58
N VAL A 260 -10.46 -4.88 -0.36
CA VAL A 260 -9.80 -6.19 -0.48
C VAL A 260 -8.56 -6.08 -1.36
N ASP A 261 -7.38 -6.39 -0.80
CA ASP A 261 -6.14 -6.48 -1.54
C ASP A 261 -5.90 -7.92 -2.02
N LEU A 262 -5.86 -8.09 -3.36
CA LEU A 262 -5.84 -9.39 -4.01
C LEU A 262 -4.43 -9.82 -4.41
N HIS A 263 -4.06 -11.04 -4.02
CA HIS A 263 -2.76 -11.64 -4.31
C HIS A 263 -2.92 -12.97 -5.04
N HIS A 264 -2.16 -13.16 -6.12
CA HIS A 264 -2.11 -14.43 -6.83
C HIS A 264 -1.37 -15.47 -5.98
N ALA A 265 -1.93 -16.67 -5.88
CA ALA A 265 -1.33 -17.79 -5.20
C ALA A 265 -1.66 -19.11 -5.92
N LYS A 266 -1.06 -20.19 -5.45
CA LYS A 266 -1.41 -21.56 -5.86
C LYS A 266 -1.76 -22.36 -4.61
N ASP A 267 -2.81 -23.17 -4.70
CA ASP A 267 -3.16 -24.11 -3.64
C ASP A 267 -2.22 -25.32 -3.63
N SER A 268 -2.47 -26.27 -2.74
CA SER A 268 -1.68 -27.50 -2.62
C SER A 268 -1.75 -28.41 -3.86
N GLU A 269 -2.75 -28.23 -4.73
CA GLU A 269 -2.94 -28.99 -5.96
C GLU A 269 -2.34 -28.25 -7.18
N GLY A 270 -1.80 -27.05 -6.98
CA GLY A 270 -1.20 -26.23 -8.03
C GLY A 270 -2.22 -25.39 -8.82
N VAL A 271 -3.47 -25.33 -8.36
CA VAL A 271 -4.54 -24.52 -8.97
C VAL A 271 -4.30 -23.05 -8.62
N GLU A 272 -4.39 -22.19 -9.63
CA GLU A 272 -4.28 -20.74 -9.44
C GLU A 272 -5.50 -20.20 -8.70
N ILE A 273 -5.23 -19.54 -7.57
CA ILE A 273 -6.24 -18.95 -6.70
C ILE A 273 -5.87 -17.51 -6.38
N MET A 274 -6.85 -16.75 -5.91
CA MET A 274 -6.67 -15.38 -5.44
C MET A 274 -6.93 -15.31 -3.93
N LEU A 275 -5.94 -14.81 -3.19
CA LEU A 275 -6.06 -14.56 -1.76
C LEU A 275 -6.41 -13.09 -1.55
N GLY A 276 -7.58 -12.83 -0.96
CA GLY A 276 -7.99 -11.51 -0.53
C GLY A 276 -7.60 -11.25 0.93
N ALA A 277 -6.97 -10.12 1.19
CA ALA A 277 -6.79 -9.59 2.54
C ALA A 277 -7.63 -8.32 2.68
N SER A 278 -8.50 -8.26 3.68
CA SER A 278 -9.08 -7.01 4.19
C SER A 278 -8.71 -6.86 5.67
N ILE A 279 -8.83 -5.64 6.17
CA ILE A 279 -8.84 -5.39 7.61
C ILE A 279 -10.20 -5.70 8.22
#